data_AF-A0A382SP00-F1
#
_entry.id   AF-A0A382SP00-F1
#
_cell.length_a   1.000
_cell.length_b   1.000
_cell.length_c   1.000
_cell.angle_alpha   90.00
_cell.angle_beta   90.00
_cell.angle_gamma   90.00
#
_symmetry.space_group_name_H-M   'P 1'
#
loop_
_entity.id
_entity.type
_entity.pdbx_description
1 polymer ?
#
loop_
_entity_poly.entity_id
_entity_poly.type
_entity_poly.pdbx_seq_one_letter_code
_entity_poly.pdbx_strand_id
1 'polypeptide(L)'
;MQHKAIAAGIVMFLLLSTSFVNLSAEENTIIYENNWWDVYSRDKNHDGISDLLIWKLAQGDRFFNPGEARIFIRYDHHPTDYDVERLENAGIEVTYRAQYIDLLSTTISRDIILEIANWEGVVMLDDIGKAEPHMADAVPAMG
;
A
#
# COMPACT_ATOMS: atom_id res chain seq x y z
N MET A 1 22.50 -84.28 -20.21
CA MET A 1 22.59 -83.91 -18.78
C MET A 1 22.55 -82.39 -18.67
N GLN A 2 21.59 -81.91 -17.87
CA GLN A 2 21.50 -80.62 -17.17
C GLN A 2 21.33 -79.31 -17.97
N HIS A 3 20.09 -78.81 -17.87
CA HIS A 3 19.65 -77.44 -18.08
C HIS A 3 20.46 -76.42 -17.28
N LYS A 4 20.75 -75.25 -17.88
CA LYS A 4 20.54 -73.93 -17.24
C LYS A 4 20.24 -72.89 -18.33
N ALA A 5 19.03 -72.35 -18.29
CA ALA A 5 18.64 -71.15 -19.02
C ALA A 5 19.07 -69.92 -18.20
N ILE A 6 19.69 -68.92 -18.83
CA ILE A 6 19.70 -67.54 -18.34
C ILE A 6 19.45 -66.61 -19.53
N ALA A 7 18.51 -65.71 -19.29
CA ALA A 7 17.81 -64.87 -20.24
C ALA A 7 18.70 -63.83 -20.94
N ALA A 8 18.21 -63.44 -22.11
CA ALA A 8 18.70 -62.36 -22.95
C ALA A 8 18.67 -61.00 -22.23
N GLY A 9 19.75 -60.24 -22.34
CA GLY A 9 19.83 -58.82 -22.00
C GLY A 9 20.53 -58.08 -23.12
N ILE A 10 19.78 -57.25 -23.82
CA ILE A 10 20.08 -56.61 -25.10
C ILE A 10 21.16 -55.51 -24.95
N VAL A 11 22.22 -55.66 -25.75
CA VAL A 11 22.89 -54.65 -26.59
C VAL A 11 23.19 -53.28 -25.96
N MET A 12 24.49 -53.09 -25.70
CA MET A 12 25.29 -51.87 -25.84
C MET A 12 24.67 -50.77 -26.72
N PHE A 13 24.30 -49.64 -26.12
CA PHE A 13 24.03 -48.39 -26.86
C PHE A 13 24.52 -47.18 -26.04
N LEU A 14 25.63 -46.62 -26.52
CA LEU A 14 25.98 -45.20 -26.52
C LEU A 14 26.17 -44.46 -25.19
N LEU A 15 27.44 -44.43 -24.77
CA LEU A 15 28.09 -43.23 -24.26
C LEU A 15 27.93 -42.08 -25.27
N LEU A 16 26.99 -41.17 -25.02
CA LEU A 16 26.90 -39.81 -25.56
C LEU A 16 25.76 -39.08 -24.83
N SER A 17 25.93 -38.79 -23.54
CA SER A 17 25.17 -37.70 -22.90
C SER A 17 26.15 -36.58 -22.62
N THR A 18 26.36 -35.77 -23.66
CA THR A 18 26.91 -34.43 -23.55
C THR A 18 26.14 -33.65 -22.49
N SER A 19 26.93 -33.06 -21.61
CA SER A 19 26.58 -32.07 -20.60
C SER A 19 25.49 -31.11 -21.06
N PHE A 20 24.30 -31.24 -20.50
CA PHE A 20 23.39 -30.11 -20.35
C PHE A 20 23.27 -29.84 -18.87
N VAL A 21 24.23 -29.06 -18.34
CA VAL A 21 23.91 -28.24 -17.18
C VAL A 21 22.74 -27.36 -17.61
N ASN A 22 21.57 -27.60 -17.02
CA ASN A 22 20.50 -26.61 -17.04
C ASN A 22 21.02 -25.39 -16.28
N LEU A 23 21.72 -24.51 -16.98
CA LEU A 23 21.82 -23.13 -16.56
C LEU A 23 20.44 -22.54 -16.89
N SER A 24 19.48 -22.77 -16.00
CA SER A 24 18.32 -21.89 -15.89
C SER A 24 18.93 -20.52 -15.70
N ALA A 25 19.01 -19.73 -16.76
CA ALA A 25 19.22 -18.32 -16.63
C ALA A 25 18.14 -17.86 -15.66
N GLU A 26 18.55 -17.48 -14.46
CA GLU A 26 17.71 -16.68 -13.58
C GLU A 26 17.44 -15.43 -14.41
N GLU A 27 16.29 -15.43 -15.08
CA GLU A 27 15.75 -14.20 -15.64
C GLU A 27 15.60 -13.31 -14.42
N ASN A 28 16.50 -12.33 -14.31
CA ASN A 28 16.49 -11.35 -13.25
C ASN A 28 15.29 -10.45 -13.53
N THR A 29 14.10 -10.97 -13.27
CA THR A 29 12.87 -10.21 -13.22
C THR A 29 13.09 -9.20 -12.11
N ILE A 30 13.34 -7.96 -12.51
CA ILE A 30 13.28 -6.84 -11.59
C ILE A 30 11.84 -6.82 -11.09
N ILE A 31 11.62 -7.42 -9.92
CA ILE A 31 10.38 -7.21 -9.17
C ILE A 31 10.50 -5.77 -8.70
N TYR A 32 9.89 -4.85 -9.46
CA TYR A 32 9.54 -3.57 -8.88
C TYR A 32 8.57 -3.90 -7.75
N GLU A 33 9.02 -3.76 -6.51
CA GLU A 33 8.14 -3.82 -5.37
C GLU A 33 7.17 -2.65 -5.55
N ASN A 34 5.96 -2.95 -6.03
CA ASN A 34 4.94 -1.93 -6.17
C ASN A 34 4.70 -1.36 -4.77
N ASN A 35 4.84 -0.05 -4.62
CA ASN A 35 4.49 0.57 -3.35
C ASN A 35 3.02 0.31 -3.08
N TRP A 36 2.63 0.27 -1.80
CA TRP A 36 1.23 -0.01 -1.46
C TRP A 36 0.27 1.01 -2.08
N TRP A 37 0.72 2.25 -2.30
CA TRP A 37 -0.04 3.32 -2.92
C TRP A 37 -0.22 3.14 -4.44
N ASP A 38 0.73 2.51 -5.13
CA ASP A 38 0.67 2.29 -6.59
C ASP A 38 -0.49 1.37 -7.00
N VAL A 39 -0.94 0.52 -6.08
CA VAL A 39 -2.03 -0.46 -6.29
C VAL A 39 -3.20 -0.25 -5.32
N TYR A 40 -3.28 0.93 -4.70
CA TYR A 40 -4.28 1.19 -3.67
C TYR A 40 -5.69 1.19 -4.28
N SER A 41 -6.54 0.27 -3.82
CA SER A 41 -7.86 0.04 -4.42
C SER A 41 -8.84 1.22 -4.35
N ARG A 42 -8.51 2.21 -3.52
CA ARG A 42 -9.26 3.45 -3.34
C ARG A 42 -8.68 4.64 -4.09
N ASP A 43 -7.63 4.47 -4.88
CA ASP A 43 -7.11 5.48 -5.81
C ASP A 43 -7.00 4.84 -7.20
N LYS A 44 -8.12 4.82 -7.93
CA LYS A 44 -8.19 4.12 -9.23
C LYS A 44 -7.62 4.93 -10.39
N ASN A 45 -7.57 6.25 -10.23
CA ASN A 45 -7.03 7.17 -11.23
C ASN A 45 -5.57 7.53 -10.95
N HIS A 46 -4.98 7.03 -9.85
CA HIS A 46 -3.59 7.19 -9.47
C HIS A 46 -3.21 8.67 -9.32
N ASP A 47 -4.10 9.45 -8.69
CA ASP A 47 -3.88 10.89 -8.45
C ASP A 47 -3.41 11.20 -7.01
N GLY A 48 -3.16 10.17 -6.20
CA GLY A 48 -2.72 10.34 -4.82
C GLY A 48 -3.84 10.81 -3.89
N ILE A 49 -5.10 10.76 -4.31
CA ILE A 49 -6.26 11.12 -3.50
C ILE A 49 -7.25 9.96 -3.48
N SER A 50 -7.68 9.59 -2.28
CA SER A 50 -8.71 8.57 -2.11
C SER A 50 -9.99 8.95 -2.86
N ASP A 51 -10.46 8.10 -3.77
CA ASP A 51 -11.75 8.18 -4.45
C ASP A 51 -12.90 8.41 -3.45
N LEU A 52 -12.80 7.81 -2.25
CA LEU A 52 -13.79 8.03 -1.18
C LEU A 52 -13.72 9.45 -0.61
N LEU A 53 -12.52 10.04 -0.48
CA LEU A 53 -12.36 11.42 -0.05
C LEU A 53 -13.01 12.36 -1.08
N ILE A 54 -12.70 12.18 -2.36
CA ILE A 54 -13.34 12.92 -3.46
C ILE A 54 -14.86 12.77 -3.42
N TRP A 55 -15.35 11.53 -3.29
CA TRP A 55 -16.78 11.28 -3.19
C TRP A 55 -17.42 12.00 -2.00
N LYS A 56 -16.77 12.01 -0.82
CA LYS A 56 -17.27 12.71 0.38
C LYS A 56 -17.28 14.22 0.22
N LEU A 57 -16.26 14.80 -0.39
CA LEU A 57 -16.18 16.24 -0.69
C LEU A 57 -17.35 16.68 -1.59
N ALA A 58 -17.76 15.83 -2.54
CA ALA A 58 -18.90 16.07 -3.42
C ALA A 58 -20.26 16.02 -2.71
N GLN A 59 -20.35 15.59 -1.44
CA GLN A 59 -21.62 15.52 -0.69
C GLN A 59 -21.93 16.81 0.10
N GLY A 60 -21.25 17.92 -0.20
CA GLY A 60 -21.40 19.18 0.53
C GLY A 60 -20.90 19.04 1.97
N ASP A 61 -21.75 19.34 2.95
CA ASP A 61 -21.37 19.38 4.37
C ASP A 61 -21.82 18.14 5.16
N ARG A 62 -22.19 17.07 4.44
CA ARG A 62 -22.65 15.82 5.07
C ARG A 62 -21.57 15.14 5.91
N PHE A 63 -20.31 15.20 5.46
CA PHE A 63 -19.19 14.48 6.09
C PHE A 63 -18.16 15.40 6.75
N PHE A 64 -18.08 16.64 6.28
CA PHE A 64 -17.12 17.64 6.77
C PHE A 64 -17.86 18.94 7.07
N ASN A 65 -17.27 19.76 7.93
CA ASN A 65 -17.78 21.10 8.14
C ASN A 65 -17.58 21.94 6.86
N PRO A 66 -18.36 23.02 6.66
CA PRO A 66 -18.22 23.88 5.49
C PRO A 66 -16.79 24.37 5.27
N GLY A 67 -16.30 24.23 4.03
CA GLY A 67 -14.99 24.74 3.62
C GLY A 67 -13.78 23.91 4.06
N GLU A 68 -13.93 22.98 4.98
CA GLU A 68 -12.81 22.16 5.49
C GLU A 68 -13.01 20.66 5.26
N ALA A 69 -11.92 19.90 5.37
CA ALA A 69 -11.90 18.45 5.37
C ALA A 69 -10.86 17.93 6.38
N ARG A 70 -11.24 16.91 7.14
CA ARG A 70 -10.34 16.21 8.05
C ARG A 70 -9.71 15.04 7.30
N ILE A 71 -8.41 15.09 7.12
CA ILE A 71 -7.69 14.15 6.25
C ILE A 71 -6.43 13.60 6.93
N PHE A 72 -6.03 12.43 6.45
CA PHE A 72 -4.71 11.90 6.62
C PHE A 72 -3.85 12.24 5.41
N ILE A 73 -2.65 12.76 5.65
CA ILE A 73 -1.60 12.95 4.65
C ILE A 73 -0.58 11.83 4.86
N ARG A 74 -0.45 10.94 3.89
CA ARG A 74 0.52 9.83 3.90
C ARG A 74 1.75 10.22 3.11
N TYR A 75 2.91 9.80 3.59
CA TYR A 75 4.19 10.08 2.97
C TYR A 75 4.88 8.80 2.48
N ASP A 76 5.82 8.92 1.54
CA ASP A 76 6.75 7.85 1.13
C ASP A 76 7.88 7.60 2.15
N HIS A 77 7.87 8.37 3.23
CA HIS A 77 8.82 8.30 4.34
C HIS A 77 8.12 8.62 5.66
N HIS A 78 8.75 8.29 6.79
CA HIS A 78 8.23 8.68 8.10
C HIS A 78 8.22 10.20 8.26
N PRO A 79 7.07 10.85 8.54
CA PRO A 79 6.97 12.30 8.60
C PRO A 79 8.00 12.94 9.53
N THR A 80 8.71 13.90 9.00
CA THR A 80 9.76 14.66 9.68
C THR A 80 9.21 15.97 10.26
N ASP A 81 10.06 16.69 11.00
CA ASP A 81 9.73 18.04 11.46
C ASP A 81 9.58 19.02 10.29
N TYR A 82 10.32 18.81 9.21
CA TYR A 82 10.16 19.60 7.99
C TYR A 82 8.77 19.43 7.36
N ASP A 83 8.21 18.23 7.34
CA ASP A 83 6.86 17.99 6.77
C ASP A 83 5.77 18.67 7.59
N VAL A 84 5.95 18.71 8.91
CA VAL A 84 5.04 19.44 9.81
C VAL A 84 5.19 20.95 9.61
N GLU A 85 6.41 21.47 9.65
CA GLU A 85 6.66 22.90 9.41
C GLU A 85 6.14 23.36 8.04
N ARG A 86 6.27 22.52 7.01
CA ARG A 86 5.76 22.82 5.67
C ARG A 86 4.25 23.00 5.66
N LEU A 87 3.51 22.13 6.36
CA LEU A 87 2.06 22.27 6.51
C LEU A 87 1.71 23.52 7.34
N GLU A 88 2.37 23.73 8.46
CA GLU A 88 2.11 24.89 9.34
C GLU A 88 2.41 26.23 8.65
N ASN A 89 3.46 26.29 7.83
CA ASN A 89 3.78 27.45 6.99
C ASN A 89 2.72 27.71 5.90
N ALA A 90 1.99 26.68 5.48
CA ALA A 90 0.81 26.80 4.61
C ALA A 90 -0.48 27.15 5.38
N GLY A 91 -0.39 27.42 6.68
CA GLY A 91 -1.53 27.76 7.54
C GLY A 91 -2.34 26.55 8.00
N ILE A 92 -1.77 25.35 7.93
CA ILE A 92 -2.44 24.09 8.27
C ILE A 92 -1.99 23.61 9.65
N GLU A 93 -2.94 23.36 10.54
CA GLU A 93 -2.65 22.78 11.86
C GLU A 93 -2.48 21.26 11.75
N VAL A 94 -1.31 20.75 12.15
CA VAL A 94 -1.10 19.30 12.31
C VAL A 94 -1.63 18.86 13.67
N THR A 95 -2.61 17.96 13.65
CA THR A 95 -3.33 17.50 14.87
C THR A 95 -2.76 16.22 15.45
N TYR A 96 -2.06 15.43 14.63
CA TYR A 96 -1.44 14.18 15.06
C TYR A 96 -0.36 13.74 14.06
N ARG A 97 0.78 13.29 14.58
CA ARG A 97 1.82 12.55 13.85
C ARG A 97 1.82 11.12 14.36
N ALA A 98 1.62 10.16 13.46
CA ALA A 98 1.65 8.75 13.84
C ALA A 98 3.08 8.28 14.14
N GLN A 99 3.23 7.40 15.13
CA GLN A 99 4.55 6.91 15.55
C GLN A 99 5.08 5.77 14.67
N TYR A 100 4.20 4.94 14.13
CA TYR A 100 4.57 3.67 13.48
C TYR A 100 4.11 3.55 12.03
N ILE A 101 3.41 4.56 11.52
CA ILE A 101 2.95 4.62 10.13
C ILE A 101 3.25 6.01 9.59
N ASP A 102 3.43 6.09 8.28
CA ASP A 102 3.94 7.28 7.60
C ASP A 102 2.81 8.28 7.31
N LEU A 103 2.35 8.95 8.37
CA LEU A 103 1.08 9.68 8.36
C LEU A 103 1.05 10.90 9.29
N LEU A 104 0.51 11.99 8.77
CA LEU A 104 0.03 13.16 9.52
C LEU A 104 -1.49 13.28 9.42
N SER A 105 -2.13 13.76 10.49
CA SER A 105 -3.56 14.07 10.56
C SER A 105 -3.75 15.58 10.64
N THR A 106 -4.69 16.11 9.88
CA THR A 106 -4.99 17.53 9.87
C THR A 106 -6.44 17.83 9.47
N THR A 107 -6.87 19.06 9.72
CA THR A 107 -8.05 19.68 9.12
C THR A 107 -7.57 20.77 8.15
N ILE A 108 -7.89 20.64 6.87
CA ILE A 108 -7.45 21.58 5.83
C ILE A 108 -8.62 22.18 5.08
N SER A 109 -8.37 23.33 4.43
CA SER A 109 -9.29 23.86 3.43
C SER A 109 -9.46 22.86 2.28
N ARG A 110 -10.70 22.70 1.81
CA ARG A 110 -11.01 21.84 0.66
C ARG A 110 -10.29 22.29 -0.62
N ASP A 111 -10.01 23.59 -0.72
CA ASP A 111 -9.42 24.21 -1.91
C ASP A 111 -7.95 23.82 -2.12
N ILE A 112 -7.25 23.39 -1.06
CA ILE A 112 -5.81 23.08 -1.13
C ILE A 112 -5.53 21.57 -1.27
N ILE A 113 -6.56 20.72 -1.21
CA ILE A 113 -6.42 19.25 -1.25
C ILE A 113 -5.64 18.82 -2.49
N LEU A 114 -6.02 19.35 -3.66
CA LEU A 114 -5.36 19.05 -4.93
C LEU A 114 -3.91 19.53 -4.95
N GLU A 115 -3.60 20.64 -4.29
CA GLU A 115 -2.24 21.16 -4.22
C GLU A 115 -1.35 20.25 -3.37
N ILE A 116 -1.80 19.88 -2.15
CA ILE A 116 -1.04 19.01 -1.24
C ILE A 116 -0.79 17.64 -1.84
N ALA A 117 -1.74 17.07 -2.59
CA ALA A 117 -1.55 15.77 -3.24
C ALA A 117 -0.34 15.75 -4.20
N ASN A 118 0.10 16.91 -4.69
CA ASN A 118 1.25 17.06 -5.57
C ASN A 118 2.54 17.47 -4.84
N TRP A 119 2.52 17.58 -3.51
CA TRP A 119 3.71 17.93 -2.74
C TRP A 119 4.72 16.78 -2.75
N GLU A 120 5.99 17.10 -2.93
CA GLU A 120 7.08 16.13 -2.78
C GLU A 120 6.95 15.35 -1.47
N GLY A 121 7.06 14.02 -1.57
CA GLY A 121 6.94 13.07 -0.47
C GLY A 121 5.52 12.63 -0.15
N VAL A 122 4.48 13.37 -0.58
CA VAL A 122 3.08 12.97 -0.35
C VAL A 122 2.69 11.88 -1.34
N VAL A 123 2.14 10.77 -0.82
CA VAL A 123 1.73 9.62 -1.64
C VAL A 123 0.23 9.35 -1.61
N MET A 124 -0.47 9.81 -0.57
CA MET A 124 -1.92 9.57 -0.46
C MET A 124 -2.59 10.57 0.49
N LEU A 125 -3.71 11.14 0.05
CA LEU A 125 -4.67 11.86 0.89
C LEU A 125 -5.91 11.01 1.14
N ASP A 126 -6.15 10.65 2.39
CA ASP A 126 -7.29 9.83 2.83
C ASP A 126 -8.22 10.60 3.76
N ASP A 127 -9.50 10.26 3.78
CA ASP A 127 -10.44 10.81 4.76
C ASP A 127 -10.19 10.24 6.17
N ILE A 128 -10.40 11.06 7.21
CA ILE A 128 -10.50 10.55 8.59
C ILE A 128 -11.94 10.11 8.85
N GLY A 129 -12.18 8.81 8.74
CA GLY A 129 -13.46 8.19 9.05
C GLY A 129 -13.90 8.44 10.49
N LYS A 130 -15.20 8.64 10.71
CA LYS A 130 -15.80 8.52 12.04
C LYS A 130 -16.17 7.06 12.27
N ALA A 131 -15.66 6.48 13.35
CA ALA A 131 -16.06 5.16 13.82
C ALA A 131 -16.67 5.31 15.22
N GLU A 132 -17.76 4.59 15.46
CA GLU A 132 -18.38 4.50 16.78
C GLU A 132 -18.36 3.03 17.21
N PRO A 133 -17.98 2.73 18.46
CA PRO A 133 -18.03 1.36 18.96
C PRO A 133 -19.49 0.91 19.01
N HIS A 134 -19.77 -0.25 18.41
CA HIS A 134 -21.09 -0.87 18.51
C HIS A 134 -21.20 -1.64 19.83
N MET A 135 -21.86 -1.03 20.81
CA MET A 135 -21.86 -1.51 22.21
C MET A 135 -23.01 -2.47 22.55
N ALA A 136 -23.81 -2.90 21.57
CA ALA A 136 -25.04 -3.70 21.82
C ALA A 136 -24.77 -5.01 22.61
N ASP A 137 -23.61 -5.63 22.40
CA ASP A 137 -23.20 -6.88 23.05
C ASP A 137 -21.97 -6.72 23.95
N ALA A 138 -21.58 -5.47 24.26
CA ALA A 138 -20.44 -5.22 25.12
C ALA A 138 -20.77 -5.60 26.57
N VAL A 139 -20.24 -6.73 27.03
CA VAL A 139 -20.26 -7.10 28.45
C VAL A 139 -19.16 -6.28 29.16
N PRO A 140 -19.47 -5.48 30.20
CA PRO A 140 -18.47 -4.74 30.95
C PRO A 140 -17.40 -5.68 31.49
N ALA A 141 -16.15 -5.49 31.07
CA ALA A 141 -15.06 -6.40 31.46
C ALA A 141 -14.49 -6.11 32.86
N MET A 142 -14.84 -4.99 33.51
CA MET A 142 -14.43 -4.68 34.88
C MET A 142 -15.46 -3.78 35.59
N GLY A 143 -15.75 -4.10 36.85
CA GLY A 143 -16.35 -3.22 37.85
C GLY A 143 -15.38 -3.00 39.00
#